data_AF-A0A973ELL3-F1
#
_entry.id   AF-A0A973ELL3-F1
#
_cell.length_a   1.000
_cell.length_b   1.000
_cell.length_c   1.000
_cell.angle_alpha   90.00
_cell.angle_beta   90.00
_cell.angle_gamma   90.00
#
_symmetry.space_group_name_H-M   'P 1'
#
loop_
_entity.id
_entity.type
_entity.pdbx_description
1 polymer ?
#
loop_
_entity_poly.entity_id
_entity_poly.type
_entity_poly.pdbx_seq_one_letter_code
_entity_poly.pdbx_strand_id
1 'polypeptide(L)'
;MKITAQIEQNIFDIALQYYGNADAVYDILYANKITYNTPLMPNLKLEVTPQKNKTTEYFNNKTIATGEIYLYTLGNATIDTDYSTFIID
;
A
#
# COMPACT_ATOMS: atom_id res chain seq x y z
N MET A 1 11.14 5.30 10.88
CA MET A 1 11.93 4.37 10.06
C MET A 1 11.51 4.55 8.63
N LYS A 2 12.44 4.38 7.69
CA LYS A 2 12.12 4.44 6.25
C LYS A 2 11.74 3.07 5.74
N ILE A 3 10.63 3.01 5.02
CA ILE A 3 10.19 1.84 4.25
C ILE A 3 10.09 2.21 2.78
N THR A 4 10.07 1.19 1.93
CA THR A 4 9.85 1.33 0.49
C THR A 4 8.52 0.69 0.16
N ALA A 5 7.57 1.46 -0.37
CA ALA A 5 6.29 0.95 -0.85
C ALA A 5 6.51 -0.10 -1.94
N GLN A 6 5.80 -1.22 -1.84
CA GLN A 6 5.87 -2.30 -2.81
C GLN A 6 4.81 -2.15 -3.90
N ILE A 7 4.97 -2.93 -4.97
CA ILE A 7 3.88 -3.17 -5.94
C ILE A 7 2.67 -3.70 -5.17
N GLU A 8 1.47 -3.27 -5.57
CA GLU A 8 0.18 -3.68 -5.00
C GLU A 8 -0.03 -3.32 -3.53
N GLN A 9 0.83 -2.48 -2.94
CA GLN A 9 0.67 -2.02 -1.58
C GLN A 9 -0.02 -0.65 -1.53
N ASN A 10 -1.16 -0.59 -0.84
CA ASN A 10 -1.85 0.67 -0.58
C ASN A 10 -1.52 1.22 0.82
N ILE A 11 -2.02 2.43 1.14
CA ILE A 11 -1.67 3.12 2.38
C ILE A 11 -2.28 2.43 3.61
N PHE A 12 -3.42 1.75 3.44
CA PHE A 12 -4.07 0.97 4.50
C PHE A 12 -3.27 -0.27 4.82
N ASP A 13 -2.69 -0.96 3.83
CA ASP A 13 -1.80 -2.10 4.05
C ASP A 13 -0.61 -1.68 4.91
N ILE A 14 -0.01 -0.53 4.61
CA ILE A 14 1.10 0.04 5.37
C ILE A 14 0.65 0.40 6.80
N ALA A 15 -0.52 1.04 6.94
CA ALA A 15 -1.06 1.39 8.25
C ALA A 15 -1.31 0.14 9.12
N LEU A 16 -1.90 -0.92 8.55
CA LEU A 16 -2.11 -2.18 9.25
C LEU A 16 -0.79 -2.88 9.59
N GLN A 17 0.15 -2.94 8.65
CA GLN A 17 1.41 -3.66 8.82
C GLN A 17 2.30 -3.01 9.88
N TYR A 18 2.42 -1.68 9.88
CA TYR A 18 3.37 -0.98 10.75
C TYR A 18 2.72 -0.39 12.01
N TYR A 19 1.43 -0.07 11.99
CA TYR A 19 0.74 0.54 13.14
C TYR A 19 -0.36 -0.36 13.71
N GLY A 20 -0.84 -1.35 12.95
CA GLY A 20 -1.91 -2.25 13.39
C GLY A 20 -3.29 -1.60 13.47
N ASN A 21 -3.46 -0.41 12.90
CA ASN A 21 -4.70 0.35 12.86
C ASN A 21 -4.83 1.08 11.51
N ALA A 22 -6.04 1.11 10.94
CA ALA A 22 -6.35 1.84 9.72
C ALA A 22 -6.28 3.36 9.90
N ASP A 23 -6.58 3.90 11.09
CA ASP A 23 -6.54 5.36 11.29
C ASP A 23 -5.12 5.93 11.16
N ALA A 24 -4.08 5.09 11.31
CA ALA A 24 -2.69 5.50 11.14
C ALA A 24 -2.35 5.95 9.71
N VAL A 25 -3.26 5.74 8.74
CA VAL A 25 -3.16 6.35 7.41
C VAL A 25 -2.97 7.86 7.53
N TYR A 26 -3.73 8.54 8.38
CA TYR A 26 -3.63 10.00 8.52
C TYR A 26 -2.26 10.44 9.04
N ASP A 27 -1.70 9.69 10.00
CA ASP A 27 -0.37 9.96 10.55
C ASP A 27 0.72 9.76 9.49
N ILE A 28 0.63 8.69 8.69
CA ILE A 28 1.59 8.41 7.61
C ILE A 28 1.51 9.49 6.53
N LEU A 29 0.31 9.88 6.11
CA LEU A 29 0.10 10.92 5.10
C LEU A 29 0.70 12.26 5.57
N TYR A 30 0.40 12.65 6.82
CA TYR A 30 0.90 13.89 7.41
C TYR A 30 2.44 13.90 7.54
N ALA A 31 3.03 12.80 8.05
CA ALA A 31 4.47 12.68 8.23
C ALA A 31 5.24 12.75 6.90
N ASN A 32 4.65 12.23 5.82
CA ASN A 32 5.28 12.17 4.50
C ASN A 32 4.89 13.32 3.57
N LYS A 33 4.03 14.26 4.04
CA LYS A 33 3.52 15.39 3.25
C LYS A 33 2.88 14.94 1.93
N ILE A 34 2.18 13.81 1.95
CA ILE A 34 1.43 13.28 0.81
C ILE A 34 -0.07 13.40 1.08
N THR A 35 -0.83 13.63 0.02
CA THR A 35 -2.30 13.73 0.10
C THR A 35 -2.93 12.35 -0.04
N TYR A 36 -4.15 12.17 0.48
CA TYR A 36 -4.86 10.88 0.45
C TYR A 36 -5.11 10.33 -0.97
N ASN A 37 -5.10 11.21 -1.97
CA ASN A 37 -5.28 10.88 -3.39
C ASN A 37 -3.95 10.63 -4.12
N THR A 38 -2.81 10.68 -3.42
CA THR A 38 -1.50 10.37 -4.03
C THR A 38 -1.42 8.86 -4.26
N PRO A 39 -1.27 8.38 -5.51
CA PRO A 39 -1.05 6.97 -5.77
C PRO A 39 0.26 6.51 -5.10
N LEU A 40 0.20 5.37 -4.42
CA LEU A 40 1.39 4.76 -3.80
C LEU A 40 2.21 4.04 -4.86
N MET A 41 3.00 4.81 -5.60
CA MET A 41 3.87 4.23 -6.61
C MET A 41 4.90 3.28 -5.97
N PRO A 42 5.18 2.13 -6.60
CA PRO A 42 6.27 1.25 -6.16
C PRO A 42 7.57 2.04 -6.05
N ASN A 43 8.38 1.72 -5.05
CA ASN A 43 9.62 2.42 -4.69
C ASN A 43 9.47 3.78 -4.00
N LEU A 44 8.25 4.26 -3.75
CA LEU A 44 8.05 5.43 -2.90
C LEU A 44 8.60 5.17 -1.50
N LYS A 45 9.46 6.07 -1.02
CA LYS A 45 10.03 5.98 0.34
C LYS A 45 9.12 6.72 1.31
N LEU A 46 8.74 6.03 2.38
CA LEU A 46 7.88 6.58 3.42
C LEU A 46 8.55 6.48 4.78
N GLU A 47 8.40 7.54 5.57
CA GLU A 47 8.65 7.54 7.00
C GLU A 47 7.44 6.97 7.73
N VAL A 48 7.66 5.90 8.48
CA VAL A 48 6.68 5.29 9.37
C VAL A 48 7.23 5.20 10.78
N THR A 49 6.37 5.25 11.78
CA THR A 49 6.71 5.07 13.20
C THR A 49 5.98 3.83 13.70
N PRO A 50 6.60 2.64 13.58
CA PRO A 50 5.90 1.41 13.87
C PRO A 50 5.44 1.34 15.32
N GLN A 51 4.25 0.80 15.53
CA GLN A 51 3.71 0.49 16.84
C GLN A 51 3.80 -1.01 17.08
N LYS A 52 3.88 -1.42 18.34
CA LYS A 52 3.87 -2.84 18.70
C LYS A 52 2.53 -3.21 19.31
N ASN A 53 1.77 -4.03 18.59
CA ASN A 53 0.53 -4.64 19.03
C ASN A 53 0.30 -6.01 18.34
N LYS A 54 -0.80 -6.68 18.65
CA LYS A 54 -1.12 -8.00 18.10
C LYS A 54 -1.21 -8.01 16.56
N THR A 55 -1.73 -6.95 15.95
CA THR A 55 -1.85 -6.82 14.50
C THR A 55 -0.47 -6.69 13.86
N THR A 56 0.39 -5.81 14.37
CA THR A 56 1.76 -5.67 13.85
C THR A 56 2.59 -6.93 14.11
N GLU A 57 2.33 -7.64 15.23
CA GLU A 57 2.96 -8.93 15.52
C GLU A 57 2.56 -10.03 14.54
N TYR A 58 1.30 -10.03 14.07
CA TYR A 58 0.86 -10.94 13.01
C TYR A 58 1.69 -10.78 11.73
N PHE A 59 2.06 -9.54 11.38
CA PHE A 59 2.88 -9.24 10.21
C PHE A 59 4.38 -9.50 10.41
N ASN A 60 4.84 -9.80 11.64
CA ASN A 60 6.24 -10.18 11.85
C ASN A 60 6.52 -11.52 11.15
N ASN A 61 7.54 -11.53 10.28
CA ASN A 61 7.94 -12.67 9.44
C ASN A 61 6.89 -13.12 8.41
N LYS A 62 5.93 -12.25 8.06
CA LYS A 62 5.05 -12.46 6.92
C LYS A 62 5.56 -11.70 5.70
N THR A 63 5.02 -12.05 4.54
CA THR A 63 5.12 -11.22 3.35
C THR A 63 4.52 -9.85 3.61
N ILE A 64 4.99 -8.85 2.87
CA ILE A 64 4.46 -7.49 2.94
C ILE A 64 2.96 -7.52 2.63
N ALA A 65 2.18 -6.74 3.39
CA ALA A 65 0.75 -6.62 3.13
C ALA A 65 0.54 -5.92 1.78
N THR A 66 -0.17 -6.59 0.89
CA THR A 66 -0.56 -6.09 -0.44
C THR A 66 -2.03 -6.44 -0.68
N GLY A 67 -2.70 -5.69 -1.55
CA GLY A 67 -3.99 -6.07 -2.12
C GLY A 67 -3.83 -7.24 -3.11
N GLU A 68 -4.93 -7.92 -3.43
CA GLU A 68 -5.00 -8.83 -4.59
C GLU A 68 -5.33 -8.02 -5.85
N ILE A 69 -4.58 -8.19 -6.94
CA ILE A 69 -5.00 -7.68 -8.25
C ILE A 69 -6.23 -8.47 -8.72
N TYR A 70 -7.37 -7.80 -8.89
CA TYR A 70 -8.46 -8.32 -9.72
C TYR A 70 -8.19 -7.99 -11.19
N LEU A 71 -7.54 -8.92 -11.90
CA LEU A 71 -7.45 -8.86 -13.35
C LEU A 71 -8.81 -9.22 -13.94
N TYR A 72 -9.55 -8.23 -14.43
CA TYR A 72 -10.72 -8.49 -15.26
C TYR A 72 -10.29 -8.55 -16.73
N THR A 73 -10.48 -9.71 -17.36
CA THR A 73 -10.31 -9.84 -18.81
C THR A 73 -11.57 -9.31 -19.51
N LEU A 74 -11.50 -8.12 -20.13
CA LEU A 74 -12.55 -7.59 -20.99
C LEU A 74 -12.12 -7.81 -22.45
N GLY A 75 -12.31 -9.02 -22.97
CA GLY A 75 -11.84 -9.39 -24.32
C GLY A 75 -10.31 -9.52 -24.40
N ASN A 76 -9.67 -8.87 -25.37
CA ASN A 76 -8.21 -8.92 -25.58
C ASN A 76 -7.43 -7.87 -24.76
N ALA A 77 -8.10 -7.09 -23.91
CA ALA A 77 -7.47 -6.08 -23.08
C ALA A 77 -7.35 -6.57 -21.63
N THR A 78 -6.13 -6.57 -21.09
CA THR A 78 -5.89 -6.70 -19.66
C THR A 78 -6.00 -5.32 -19.04
N ILE A 79 -7.03 -5.09 -18.23
CA ILE A 79 -7.20 -3.82 -17.51
C ILE A 79 -6.63 -4.01 -16.10
N ASP A 80 -5.53 -3.31 -15.81
CA ASP A 80 -5.09 -3.07 -14.44
C ASP A 80 -6.07 -2.09 -13.79
N THR A 81 -6.81 -2.56 -12.79
CA THR A 81 -7.86 -1.78 -12.14
C THR A 81 -7.35 -0.94 -10.97
N ASP A 82 -6.12 -1.15 -10.51
CA ASP A 82 -5.53 -0.44 -9.37
C ASP A 82 -4.54 0.66 -9.76
N TYR A 83 -4.06 0.66 -11.00
CA TYR A 83 -3.40 1.81 -11.60
C TYR A 83 -3.92 1.96 -13.02
N SER A 84 -4.59 3.08 -13.30
CA SER A 84 -5.15 3.41 -14.61
C SER A 84 -4.07 3.55 -15.69
N THR A 85 -3.47 2.45 -16.11
CA THR A 85 -2.63 2.34 -17.29
C THR A 85 -3.29 1.36 -18.25
N PHE A 86 -3.96 1.93 -19.24
CA PHE A 86 -4.40 1.21 -20.42
C PHE A 86 -3.16 0.81 -21.24
N ILE A 87 -2.92 -0.48 -21.40
CA ILE A 87 -2.07 -0.99 -22.48
C ILE A 87 -3.01 -1.47 -23.58
N ILE A 88 -2.96 -0.80 -24.73
CA ILE A 88 -3.62 -1.21 -25.97
C ILE A 88 -2.51 -1.76 -26.87
N ASP A 89 -2.63 -3.00 -27.33
CA ASP A 89 -1.80 -3.58 -28.39
C ASP A 89 -2.05 -2.91 -29.76
#